data_AF-A0A559QVJ6-F1
#
_entry.id   AF-A0A559QVJ6-F1
#
_cell.length_a   1.000
_cell.length_b   1.000
_cell.length_c   1.000
_cell.angle_alpha   90.00
_cell.angle_beta   90.00
_cell.angle_gamma   90.00
#
_symmetry.space_group_name_H-M   'P 1'
#
loop_
_entity.id
_entity.type
_entity.pdbx_description
1 polymer ?
#
loop_
_entity_poly.entity_id
_entity_poly.type
_entity_poly.pdbx_seq_one_letter_code
_entity_poly.pdbx_strand_id
1 'polypeptide(L)'
;MKILTLWLSLFAIAISPLSANAEITYSLHLEGVDANIANQISQSVSEAVQIYNTNGEFNKQLNVYYSSGVPTAQANYDGVMTFGNSRNTRVAIHEISHTLGVGTNSAYWNLMSGGQWYGDATNTLLQSFDGEGAVLHGDSQHIWPYGLNYDSEDSYTNRVRHVEIVQAMRCDMNIGPCDSSGGGSGFVIEGSNRTIFNRASGKVLDASGNSNSSNIIIYTDYNNTNQRWNIINHGNGEYSLRSMQNEGRAMDTWNWGTENGTNMALYNYWGGSTQRFHFQEVEPGWYRITPVIAPEQCVDAYGISSGSNVGTWTWWGGDNQQWGIR
;
A
#
# COMPACT_ATOMS: atom_id res chain seq x y z
N MET A 1 -37.80 -52.81 -18.36
CA MET A 1 -37.15 -52.06 -17.26
C MET A 1 -36.21 -51.04 -17.90
N LYS A 2 -36.65 -49.78 -18.04
CA LYS A 2 -35.86 -48.72 -18.69
C LYS A 2 -34.87 -48.17 -17.67
N ILE A 3 -33.58 -48.30 -17.94
CA ILE A 3 -32.51 -47.78 -17.10
C ILE A 3 -32.36 -46.28 -17.43
N LEU A 4 -32.73 -45.42 -16.49
CA LEU A 4 -32.40 -43.99 -16.51
C LEU A 4 -30.92 -43.83 -16.17
N THR A 5 -30.16 -43.25 -17.09
CA THR A 5 -28.79 -42.77 -16.84
C THR A 5 -28.90 -41.36 -16.26
N LEU A 6 -28.65 -41.21 -14.96
CA LEU A 6 -28.49 -39.89 -14.33
C LEU A 6 -27.17 -39.27 -14.80
N TRP A 7 -27.25 -38.10 -15.43
CA TRP A 7 -26.10 -37.23 -15.66
C TRP A 7 -25.84 -36.45 -14.37
N LEU A 8 -24.73 -36.76 -13.69
CA LEU A 8 -24.24 -35.97 -12.57
C LEU A 8 -23.45 -34.78 -13.15
N SER A 9 -24.04 -33.60 -13.12
CA SER A 9 -23.34 -32.36 -13.50
C SER A 9 -22.30 -32.06 -12.42
N LEU A 10 -21.03 -32.37 -12.70
CA LEU A 10 -19.91 -31.98 -11.86
C LEU A 10 -19.74 -30.46 -12.01
N PHE A 11 -20.21 -29.67 -11.04
CA PHE A 11 -19.81 -28.28 -10.91
C PHE A 11 -18.32 -28.27 -10.52
N ALA A 12 -17.44 -28.04 -11.48
CA ALA A 12 -16.08 -27.62 -11.19
C ALA A 12 -16.17 -26.24 -10.56
N ILE A 13 -16.06 -26.16 -9.23
CA ILE A 13 -15.73 -24.91 -8.56
C ILE A 13 -14.31 -24.58 -9.04
N ALA A 14 -14.21 -23.63 -9.96
CA ALA A 14 -12.96 -22.95 -10.20
C ALA A 14 -12.64 -22.20 -8.90
N ILE A 15 -11.89 -22.86 -8.01
CA ILE A 15 -11.16 -22.17 -6.97
C ILE A 15 -10.10 -21.39 -7.74
N SER A 16 -10.38 -20.12 -8.03
CA SER A 16 -9.34 -19.16 -8.36
C SER A 16 -8.26 -19.34 -7.29
N PRO A 17 -6.99 -19.58 -7.65
CA PRO A 17 -5.95 -19.57 -6.65
C PRO A 17 -6.09 -18.23 -5.92
N LEU A 18 -6.24 -18.26 -4.60
CA LEU A 18 -5.94 -17.07 -3.81
C LEU A 18 -4.55 -16.66 -4.27
N SER A 19 -4.45 -15.48 -4.88
CA SER A 19 -3.14 -14.86 -5.02
C SER A 19 -2.57 -14.83 -3.61
N ALA A 20 -1.50 -15.58 -3.36
CA ALA A 20 -0.73 -15.37 -2.15
C ALA A 20 -0.24 -13.93 -2.27
N ASN A 21 -0.79 -13.02 -1.46
CA ASN A 21 -0.26 -11.67 -1.39
C ASN A 21 1.25 -11.81 -1.14
N ALA A 22 2.06 -11.07 -1.91
CA ALA A 22 3.50 -11.08 -1.71
C ALA A 22 3.80 -10.47 -0.33
N GLU A 23 4.03 -11.33 0.67
CA GLU A 23 4.23 -10.93 2.06
C GLU A 23 5.62 -11.30 2.56
N ILE A 24 6.18 -10.44 3.41
CA ILE A 24 7.29 -10.79 4.26
C ILE A 24 6.78 -11.68 5.39
N THR A 25 7.34 -12.87 5.47
CA THR A 25 7.11 -13.83 6.56
C THR A 25 8.41 -13.99 7.35
N TYR A 26 8.34 -14.46 8.60
CA TYR A 26 9.54 -14.61 9.42
C TYR A 26 9.50 -15.83 10.34
N SER A 27 10.69 -16.34 10.68
CA SER A 27 10.91 -17.36 11.70
C SER A 27 11.97 -16.86 12.68
N LEU A 28 11.68 -16.99 13.97
CA LEU A 28 12.56 -16.58 15.06
C LEU A 28 13.33 -17.79 15.57
N HIS A 29 14.66 -17.74 15.48
CA HIS A 29 15.60 -18.75 15.96
C HIS A 29 16.31 -18.21 17.21
N LEU A 30 15.55 -18.08 18.30
CA LEU A 30 15.95 -17.39 19.53
C LEU A 30 16.00 -18.34 20.74
N GLU A 31 16.09 -19.66 20.49
CA GLU A 31 16.22 -20.64 21.56
C GLU A 31 17.50 -20.40 22.38
N GLY A 32 17.35 -20.33 23.70
CA GLY A 32 18.48 -20.10 24.62
C GLY A 32 18.95 -18.64 24.69
N VAL A 33 18.32 -17.72 23.96
CA VAL A 33 18.54 -16.27 24.08
C VAL A 33 17.86 -15.74 25.35
N ASP A 34 18.46 -14.74 25.99
CA ASP A 34 17.85 -14.04 27.13
C ASP A 34 16.44 -13.54 26.79
N ALA A 35 15.48 -13.73 27.70
CA ALA A 35 14.07 -13.47 27.43
C ALA A 35 13.78 -12.00 27.08
N ASN A 36 14.50 -11.04 27.69
CA ASN A 36 14.28 -9.63 27.39
C ASN A 36 14.80 -9.29 25.98
N ILE A 37 15.95 -9.85 25.62
CA ILE A 37 16.52 -9.72 24.26
C ILE A 37 15.58 -10.34 23.23
N ALA A 38 15.11 -11.56 23.49
CA ALA A 38 14.21 -12.27 22.58
C ALA A 38 12.89 -11.51 22.38
N ASN A 39 12.32 -10.94 23.46
CA ASN A 39 11.11 -10.13 23.38
C ASN A 39 11.31 -8.83 22.58
N GLN A 40 12.44 -8.15 22.75
CA GLN A 40 12.76 -6.93 21.98
C GLN A 40 12.88 -7.24 20.47
N ILE A 41 13.56 -8.34 20.12
CA ILE A 41 13.69 -8.77 18.71
C ILE A 41 12.31 -9.14 18.15
N SER A 42 11.52 -9.92 18.90
CA SER A 42 10.19 -10.34 18.45
C SER A 42 9.27 -9.15 18.18
N GLN A 43 9.27 -8.15 19.07
CA GLN A 43 8.45 -6.93 18.91
C GLN A 43 8.91 -6.09 17.71
N SER A 44 10.20 -5.82 17.60
CA SER A 44 10.75 -4.98 16.52
C SER A 44 10.58 -5.63 15.14
N VAL A 45 10.80 -6.94 15.02
CA VAL A 45 10.58 -7.68 13.77
C VAL A 45 9.10 -7.71 13.42
N SER A 46 8.21 -7.97 14.39
CA SER A 46 6.78 -7.98 14.13
C SER A 46 6.27 -6.62 13.64
N GLU A 47 6.70 -5.52 14.25
CA GLU A 47 6.32 -4.17 13.83
C GLU A 47 6.92 -3.83 12.45
N ALA A 48 8.19 -4.16 12.20
CA ALA A 48 8.84 -3.91 10.92
C ALA A 48 8.17 -4.67 9.77
N VAL A 49 7.88 -5.97 9.98
CA VAL A 49 7.18 -6.80 8.99
C VAL A 49 5.78 -6.26 8.72
N GLN A 50 5.06 -5.80 9.76
CA GLN A 50 3.76 -5.16 9.57
C GLN A 50 3.88 -3.90 8.70
N ILE A 51 4.87 -3.05 8.93
CA ILE A 51 5.10 -1.83 8.12
C ILE A 51 5.43 -2.20 6.67
N TYR A 52 6.30 -3.19 6.44
CA TYR A 52 6.60 -3.68 5.09
C TYR A 52 5.37 -4.22 4.36
N ASN A 53 4.62 -5.13 4.99
CA ASN A 53 3.44 -5.76 4.38
C ASN A 53 2.27 -4.79 4.19
N THR A 54 2.23 -3.68 4.94
CA THR A 54 1.19 -2.64 4.77
C THR A 54 1.52 -1.69 3.61
N ASN A 55 2.81 -1.43 3.36
CA ASN A 55 3.27 -0.34 2.49
C ASN A 55 4.07 -0.82 1.26
N GLY A 56 4.13 -2.12 0.99
CA GLY A 56 4.72 -2.65 -0.23
C GLY A 56 4.48 -4.14 -0.41
N GLU A 57 5.03 -4.68 -1.50
CA GLU A 57 4.79 -6.06 -1.95
C GLU A 57 6.09 -6.82 -2.07
N PHE A 58 6.37 -7.65 -1.06
CA PHE A 58 7.65 -8.33 -0.94
C PHE A 58 7.42 -9.80 -0.67
N ASN A 59 7.89 -10.68 -1.56
CA ASN A 59 7.89 -12.11 -1.29
C ASN A 59 9.23 -12.50 -0.64
N LYS A 60 9.29 -12.51 0.69
CA LYS A 60 10.54 -12.78 1.42
C LYS A 60 10.28 -13.52 2.73
N GLN A 61 10.93 -14.66 2.90
CA GLN A 61 11.03 -15.33 4.20
C GLN A 61 12.28 -14.84 4.94
N LEU A 62 12.09 -14.36 6.17
CA LEU A 62 13.16 -13.97 7.08
C LEU A 62 13.47 -15.10 8.06
N ASN A 63 14.76 -15.29 8.34
CA ASN A 63 15.27 -16.17 9.39
C ASN A 63 16.07 -15.31 10.37
N VAL A 64 15.50 -15.11 11.55
CA VAL A 64 15.99 -14.12 12.52
C VAL A 64 16.73 -14.81 13.66
N TYR A 65 17.96 -14.38 13.90
CA TYR A 65 18.86 -14.89 14.92
C TYR A 65 19.34 -13.77 15.86
N TYR A 66 20.02 -14.16 16.93
CA TYR A 66 20.74 -13.26 17.82
C TYR A 66 22.17 -13.73 18.04
N SER A 67 23.11 -12.77 18.07
CA SER A 67 24.49 -13.01 18.48
C SER A 67 25.07 -11.79 19.17
N SER A 68 25.57 -11.95 20.40
CA SER A 68 26.21 -10.86 21.16
C SER A 68 27.51 -10.34 20.52
N GLY A 69 28.08 -11.08 19.57
CA GLY A 69 29.24 -10.66 18.79
C GLY A 69 28.91 -9.69 17.67
N VAL A 70 27.64 -9.49 17.33
CA VAL A 70 27.20 -8.52 16.33
C VAL A 70 27.03 -7.15 17.00
N PRO A 71 27.68 -6.07 16.51
CA PRO A 71 27.57 -4.75 17.14
C PRO A 71 26.16 -4.17 17.11
N THR A 72 25.49 -4.20 15.95
CA THR A 72 24.16 -3.62 15.73
C THR A 72 23.18 -4.69 15.29
N ALA A 73 23.18 -5.02 14.00
CA ALA A 73 22.55 -6.15 13.35
C ALA A 73 23.26 -6.37 12.00
N GLN A 74 22.92 -7.45 11.31
CA GLN A 74 23.42 -7.73 9.97
C GLN A 74 22.41 -8.60 9.22
N ALA A 75 22.35 -8.46 7.91
CA ALA A 75 21.47 -9.23 7.07
C ALA A 75 22.10 -9.60 5.73
N ASN A 76 21.54 -10.62 5.07
CA ASN A 76 21.94 -11.03 3.72
C ASN A 76 20.72 -11.22 2.81
N TYR A 77 20.98 -11.29 1.50
CA TYR A 77 19.93 -11.39 0.48
C TYR A 77 19.04 -12.64 0.61
N ASP A 78 19.57 -13.73 1.17
CA ASP A 78 18.85 -14.99 1.39
C ASP A 78 17.81 -14.90 2.52
N GLY A 79 17.71 -13.75 3.20
CA GLY A 79 16.72 -13.51 4.25
C GLY A 79 17.22 -13.85 5.65
N VAL A 80 18.52 -14.08 5.84
CA VAL A 80 19.08 -14.22 7.19
C VAL A 80 19.29 -12.86 7.80
N MET A 81 18.79 -12.67 9.02
CA MET A 81 19.02 -11.49 9.84
C MET A 81 19.57 -11.91 11.20
N THR A 82 20.66 -11.30 11.66
CA THR A 82 21.23 -11.55 12.99
C THR A 82 21.30 -10.25 13.78
N PHE A 83 20.54 -10.18 14.87
CA PHE A 83 20.55 -9.04 15.77
C PHE A 83 21.72 -9.08 16.75
N GLY A 84 22.29 -7.89 16.98
CA GLY A 84 23.37 -7.60 17.91
C GLY A 84 22.88 -6.73 19.06
N ASN A 85 23.59 -5.66 19.44
CA ASN A 85 23.20 -4.79 20.55
C ASN A 85 22.00 -3.88 20.26
N SER A 86 21.82 -3.47 19.00
CA SER A 86 20.72 -2.60 18.57
C SER A 86 19.61 -3.42 17.93
N ARG A 87 18.41 -3.37 18.50
CA ARG A 87 17.31 -4.31 18.17
C ARG A 87 15.93 -3.64 18.19
N ASN A 88 15.90 -2.36 17.82
CA ASN A 88 14.65 -1.60 17.74
C ASN A 88 14.04 -1.74 16.33
N THR A 89 12.79 -1.28 16.16
CA THR A 89 12.05 -1.38 14.90
C THR A 89 12.76 -0.71 13.73
N ARG A 90 13.43 0.43 13.94
CA ARG A 90 14.24 1.08 12.90
C ARG A 90 15.34 0.16 12.38
N VAL A 91 16.11 -0.48 13.28
CA VAL A 91 17.13 -1.47 12.90
C VAL A 91 16.48 -2.59 12.11
N ALA A 92 15.37 -3.15 12.60
CA ALA A 92 14.70 -4.25 11.91
C ALA A 92 14.29 -3.86 10.47
N ILE A 93 13.71 -2.67 10.27
CA ILE A 93 13.34 -2.17 8.93
C ILE A 93 14.58 -2.03 8.04
N HIS A 94 15.62 -1.38 8.54
CA HIS A 94 16.89 -1.20 7.83
C HIS A 94 17.48 -2.54 7.37
N GLU A 95 17.57 -3.53 8.26
CA GLU A 95 18.13 -4.84 7.94
C GLU A 95 17.27 -5.64 6.95
N ILE A 96 15.94 -5.50 7.01
CA ILE A 96 15.05 -6.11 6.02
C ILE A 96 15.38 -5.58 4.62
N SER A 97 15.73 -4.30 4.45
CA SER A 97 16.12 -3.73 3.14
C SER A 97 17.31 -4.46 2.51
N HIS A 98 18.27 -4.90 3.32
CA HIS A 98 19.40 -5.70 2.84
C HIS A 98 18.94 -7.09 2.39
N THR A 99 17.96 -7.71 3.03
CA THR A 99 17.36 -8.96 2.53
C THR A 99 16.62 -8.81 1.20
N LEU A 100 16.29 -7.56 0.86
CA LEU A 100 15.53 -7.15 -0.31
C LEU A 100 16.42 -6.59 -1.43
N GLY A 101 17.74 -6.57 -1.25
CA GLY A 101 18.72 -6.29 -2.30
C GLY A 101 19.51 -5.00 -2.14
N VAL A 102 19.15 -4.12 -1.20
CA VAL A 102 19.93 -2.91 -0.90
C VAL A 102 21.32 -3.35 -0.42
N GLY A 103 22.38 -3.01 -1.16
CA GLY A 103 23.75 -3.36 -0.76
C GLY A 103 24.11 -4.85 -0.77
N THR A 104 23.22 -5.73 -1.26
CA THR A 104 23.42 -7.20 -1.23
C THR A 104 23.11 -7.88 -2.56
N ASN A 105 22.43 -7.19 -3.48
CA ASN A 105 22.16 -7.69 -4.82
C ASN A 105 23.10 -7.05 -5.85
N SER A 106 23.54 -7.80 -6.85
CA SER A 106 24.44 -7.28 -7.88
C SER A 106 23.87 -6.10 -8.67
N ALA A 107 22.54 -6.05 -8.88
CA ALA A 107 21.88 -4.95 -9.56
C ALA A 107 21.98 -3.62 -8.80
N TYR A 108 22.12 -3.66 -7.47
CA TYR A 108 22.29 -2.45 -6.65
C TYR A 108 23.56 -1.70 -7.07
N TRP A 109 24.69 -2.38 -7.23
CA TRP A 109 25.96 -1.73 -7.59
C TRP A 109 26.01 -1.26 -9.05
N ASN A 110 25.13 -1.76 -9.92
CA ASN A 110 24.99 -1.25 -11.28
C ASN A 110 24.29 0.13 -11.28
N LEU A 111 23.34 0.32 -10.37
CA LEU A 111 22.52 1.53 -10.29
C LEU A 111 23.08 2.54 -9.29
N MET A 112 23.83 2.11 -8.28
CA MET A 112 24.53 2.98 -7.33
C MET A 112 25.92 3.34 -7.87
N SER A 113 26.04 4.49 -8.54
CA SER A 113 27.26 4.95 -9.19
C SER A 113 27.63 6.37 -8.77
N GLY A 114 28.90 6.61 -8.45
CA GLY A 114 29.38 7.94 -8.05
C GLY A 114 28.68 8.53 -6.81
N GLY A 115 28.10 7.69 -5.94
CA GLY A 115 27.34 8.12 -4.76
C GLY A 115 25.88 8.49 -5.02
N GLN A 116 25.35 8.14 -6.20
CA GLN A 116 23.97 8.42 -6.60
C GLN A 116 23.31 7.16 -7.21
N TRP A 117 22.02 7.00 -6.95
CA TRP A 117 21.18 5.99 -7.56
C TRP A 117 20.67 6.44 -8.95
N TYR A 118 20.82 5.58 -9.95
CA TYR A 118 20.39 5.80 -11.33
C TYR A 118 19.20 4.92 -11.71
N GLY A 119 18.14 4.99 -10.91
CA GLY A 119 16.87 4.30 -11.17
C GLY A 119 15.70 5.28 -11.28
N ASP A 120 14.93 5.15 -12.36
CA ASP A 120 13.86 6.09 -12.71
C ASP A 120 12.68 6.00 -11.72
N ALA A 121 12.30 4.80 -11.28
CA ALA A 121 11.20 4.63 -10.35
C ALA A 121 11.53 5.25 -9.00
N THR A 122 12.72 4.96 -8.47
CA THR A 122 13.17 5.47 -7.17
C THR A 122 13.32 6.99 -7.16
N ASN A 123 13.96 7.57 -8.18
CA ASN A 123 14.15 9.01 -8.23
C ASN A 123 12.84 9.76 -8.53
N THR A 124 11.89 9.15 -9.25
CA THR A 124 10.54 9.73 -9.42
C THR A 124 9.79 9.77 -8.09
N LEU A 125 9.83 8.66 -7.34
CA LEU A 125 9.22 8.58 -6.01
C LEU A 125 9.87 9.57 -5.03
N LEU A 126 11.20 9.67 -5.04
CA LEU A 126 11.89 10.59 -4.15
C LEU A 126 11.52 12.06 -4.44
N GLN A 127 11.32 12.42 -5.72
CA GLN A 127 10.88 13.75 -6.09
C GLN A 127 9.44 14.06 -5.64
N SER A 128 8.56 13.06 -5.52
CA SER A 128 7.23 13.29 -4.93
C SER A 128 7.30 13.57 -3.43
N PHE A 129 8.34 13.10 -2.75
CA PHE A 129 8.56 13.35 -1.32
C PHE A 129 9.24 14.69 -1.05
N ASP A 130 10.29 14.99 -1.82
CA ASP A 130 11.29 16.00 -1.48
C ASP A 130 11.40 17.13 -2.51
N GLY A 131 10.59 17.07 -3.58
CA GLY A 131 10.52 18.07 -4.64
C GLY A 131 11.39 17.75 -5.86
N GLU A 132 11.19 18.54 -6.92
CA GLU A 132 11.87 18.38 -8.21
C GLU A 132 13.40 18.36 -8.05
N GLY A 133 14.04 17.38 -8.70
CA GLY A 133 15.50 17.22 -8.69
C GLY A 133 16.07 16.48 -7.48
N ALA A 134 15.22 16.00 -6.54
CA ALA A 134 15.67 15.09 -5.50
C ALA A 134 16.19 13.77 -6.11
N VAL A 135 17.36 13.32 -5.65
CA VAL A 135 17.99 12.07 -6.10
C VAL A 135 18.42 11.23 -4.90
N LEU A 136 18.26 9.91 -5.02
CA LEU A 136 18.68 9.00 -3.95
C LEU A 136 20.19 8.89 -3.98
N HIS A 137 20.81 9.03 -2.82
CA HIS A 137 22.25 8.88 -2.66
C HIS A 137 22.56 7.61 -1.88
N GLY A 138 23.80 7.15 -1.94
CA GLY A 138 24.22 5.98 -1.21
C GLY A 138 25.69 5.62 -1.39
N ASP A 139 26.07 4.53 -0.74
CA ASP A 139 27.37 3.88 -0.86
C ASP A 139 27.19 2.41 -1.27
N SER A 140 28.23 1.58 -1.09
CA SER A 140 28.18 0.15 -1.44
C SER A 140 27.14 -0.66 -0.66
N GLN A 141 26.61 -0.13 0.44
CA GLN A 141 25.70 -0.85 1.34
C GLN A 141 24.46 -0.03 1.72
N HIS A 142 24.58 1.27 1.90
CA HIS A 142 23.54 2.12 2.50
C HIS A 142 23.05 3.19 1.54
N ILE A 143 21.87 3.74 1.83
CA ILE A 143 21.22 4.81 1.07
C ILE A 143 20.83 5.98 1.98
N TRP A 144 20.61 7.18 1.43
CA TRP A 144 20.06 8.35 2.13
C TRP A 144 19.29 9.27 1.15
N PRO A 145 18.27 10.04 1.59
CA PRO A 145 17.90 10.38 2.98
C PRO A 145 17.00 9.38 3.73
N TYR A 146 16.54 8.30 3.10
CA TYR A 146 15.58 7.35 3.71
C TYR A 146 16.17 5.96 4.02
N GLY A 147 17.46 5.86 4.31
CA GLY A 147 18.11 4.58 4.63
C GLY A 147 17.87 4.07 6.06
N LEU A 148 17.43 4.95 6.97
CA LEU A 148 17.28 4.63 8.41
C LEU A 148 18.58 4.08 9.03
N ASN A 149 19.72 4.62 8.61
CA ASN A 149 21.07 4.31 9.06
C ASN A 149 21.31 4.74 10.50
N TYR A 150 20.69 5.85 10.92
CA TYR A 150 20.86 6.44 12.26
C TYR A 150 19.53 6.62 12.98
N ASP A 151 19.55 6.58 14.32
CA ASP A 151 18.34 6.79 15.13
C ASP A 151 17.73 8.19 14.94
N SER A 152 18.53 9.18 14.55
CA SER A 152 18.04 10.54 14.22
C SER A 152 17.19 10.58 12.95
N GLU A 153 17.26 9.56 12.10
CA GLU A 153 16.45 9.46 10.87
C GLU A 153 15.09 8.78 11.15
N ASP A 154 14.88 8.26 12.36
CA ASP A 154 13.70 7.47 12.69
C ASP A 154 12.45 8.33 12.93
N SER A 155 11.43 8.08 12.11
CA SER A 155 10.07 8.56 12.34
C SER A 155 9.12 7.61 11.64
N TYR A 156 7.85 7.60 12.04
CA TYR A 156 6.84 6.77 11.35
C TYR A 156 6.79 7.08 9.84
N THR A 157 6.84 8.37 9.46
CA THR A 157 6.89 8.80 8.06
C THR A 157 8.12 8.27 7.32
N ASN A 158 9.31 8.36 7.93
CA ASN A 158 10.54 7.89 7.29
C ASN A 158 10.59 6.36 7.18
N ARG A 159 9.96 5.63 8.11
CA ARG A 159 9.79 4.17 8.02
C ARG A 159 8.91 3.77 6.83
N VAL A 160 7.81 4.48 6.60
CA VAL A 160 6.96 4.24 5.42
C VAL A 160 7.70 4.60 4.13
N ARG A 161 8.28 5.80 4.04
CA ARG A 161 9.07 6.23 2.86
C ARG A 161 10.23 5.29 2.56
N HIS A 162 10.88 4.73 3.58
CA HIS A 162 11.92 3.71 3.42
C HIS A 162 11.38 2.48 2.68
N VAL A 163 10.22 1.94 3.09
CA VAL A 163 9.61 0.77 2.44
C VAL A 163 9.27 1.07 0.98
N GLU A 164 8.70 2.24 0.69
CA GLU A 164 8.34 2.66 -0.65
C GLU A 164 9.57 2.84 -1.55
N ILE A 165 10.63 3.45 -1.03
CA ILE A 165 11.93 3.54 -1.72
C ILE A 165 12.50 2.15 -1.99
N VAL A 166 12.47 1.24 -1.02
CA VAL A 166 12.97 -0.14 -1.22
C VAL A 166 12.15 -0.89 -2.29
N GLN A 167 10.83 -0.69 -2.35
CA GLN A 167 9.99 -1.24 -3.43
C GLN A 167 10.42 -0.67 -4.80
N ALA A 168 10.54 0.65 -4.91
CA ALA A 168 10.94 1.31 -6.16
C ALA A 168 12.35 0.89 -6.60
N MET A 169 13.29 0.73 -5.67
CA MET A 169 14.64 0.24 -5.97
C MET A 169 14.60 -1.19 -6.50
N ARG A 170 13.71 -2.05 -6.00
CA ARG A 170 13.54 -3.42 -6.51
C ARG A 170 12.95 -3.45 -7.90
N CYS A 171 12.09 -2.48 -8.24
CA CYS A 171 11.60 -2.24 -9.59
C CYS A 171 12.77 -1.86 -10.51
N ASP A 172 13.57 -0.86 -10.15
CA ASP A 172 14.75 -0.45 -10.94
C ASP A 172 15.76 -1.59 -11.13
N MET A 173 15.97 -2.40 -10.08
CA MET A 173 16.85 -3.57 -10.12
C MET A 173 16.27 -4.78 -10.87
N ASN A 174 14.99 -4.75 -11.26
CA ASN A 174 14.26 -5.86 -11.88
C ASN A 174 14.30 -7.16 -11.05
N ILE A 175 14.14 -7.05 -9.73
CA ILE A 175 14.18 -8.20 -8.78
C ILE A 175 12.90 -8.32 -7.93
N GLY A 176 11.88 -7.53 -8.20
CA GLY A 176 10.57 -7.55 -7.54
C GLY A 176 9.46 -7.12 -8.51
N PRO A 177 8.19 -7.25 -8.11
CA PRO A 177 7.09 -6.75 -8.92
C PRO A 177 7.30 -5.26 -9.19
N CYS A 178 7.46 -4.96 -10.47
CA CYS A 178 7.33 -3.63 -11.02
C CYS A 178 5.88 -3.51 -11.48
N ASP A 179 5.13 -2.60 -10.88
CA ASP A 179 4.09 -1.95 -11.66
C ASP A 179 4.78 -1.43 -12.92
N SER A 180 4.52 -2.11 -14.04
CA SER A 180 5.18 -1.90 -15.32
C SER A 180 4.49 -0.82 -16.15
N SER A 181 3.68 0.04 -15.51
CA SER A 181 3.17 1.25 -16.13
C SER A 181 4.09 2.44 -15.77
N GLY A 182 5.16 2.60 -16.55
CA GLY A 182 5.96 3.81 -16.51
C GLY A 182 5.06 5.04 -16.66
N GLY A 183 4.90 5.79 -15.58
CA GLY A 183 4.15 7.05 -15.55
C GLY A 183 3.31 7.25 -14.29
N GLY A 184 3.91 7.88 -13.27
CA GLY A 184 3.17 8.66 -12.27
C GLY A 184 3.08 8.05 -10.88
N SER A 185 3.58 8.83 -9.90
CA SER A 185 3.11 8.93 -8.51
C SER A 185 2.55 7.68 -7.84
N GLY A 186 3.18 7.21 -6.77
CA GLY A 186 2.48 6.26 -5.91
C GLY A 186 3.18 5.93 -4.60
N PHE A 187 2.80 6.64 -3.54
CA PHE A 187 2.30 5.93 -2.37
C PHE A 187 1.27 4.90 -2.87
N VAL A 188 1.43 3.63 -2.50
CA VAL A 188 0.64 2.52 -3.06
C VAL A 188 -0.82 2.70 -2.66
N ILE A 189 -1.63 3.26 -3.57
CA ILE A 189 -3.07 3.42 -3.35
C ILE A 189 -3.79 2.08 -3.38
N GLU A 190 -3.25 1.08 -4.08
CA GLU A 190 -3.82 -0.26 -4.15
C GLU A 190 -3.62 -1.06 -2.85
N GLY A 191 -4.42 -2.10 -2.69
CA GLY A 191 -4.35 -3.01 -1.55
C GLY A 191 -5.65 -3.10 -0.76
N SER A 192 -5.65 -4.04 0.19
CA SER A 192 -6.81 -4.35 1.02
C SER A 192 -6.83 -3.53 2.30
N ASN A 193 -8.02 -3.39 2.90
CA ASN A 193 -8.20 -2.74 4.20
C ASN A 193 -7.69 -1.28 4.28
N ARG A 194 -7.78 -0.53 3.18
CA ARG A 194 -7.40 0.88 3.11
C ARG A 194 -8.47 1.80 3.70
N THR A 195 -8.03 2.92 4.24
CA THR A 195 -8.87 4.03 4.71
C THR A 195 -8.71 5.21 3.76
N ILE A 196 -9.81 5.67 3.18
CA ILE A 196 -9.85 6.88 2.35
C ILE A 196 -10.42 8.01 3.22
N PHE A 197 -9.72 9.13 3.34
CA PHE A 197 -10.12 10.23 4.23
C PHE A 197 -10.07 11.58 3.54
N ASN A 198 -11.02 12.45 3.88
CA ASN A 198 -11.21 13.74 3.24
C ASN A 198 -10.30 14.80 3.87
N ARG A 199 -9.62 15.62 3.05
CA ARG A 199 -8.70 16.65 3.52
C ARG A 199 -9.38 17.72 4.37
N ALA A 200 -10.53 18.23 3.94
CA ALA A 200 -11.22 19.32 4.64
C ALA A 200 -11.70 18.94 6.05
N SER A 201 -12.07 17.68 6.26
CA SER A 201 -12.72 17.24 7.51
C SER A 201 -11.90 16.28 8.37
N GLY A 202 -10.88 15.63 7.79
CA GLY A 202 -10.16 14.51 8.41
C GLY A 202 -11.01 13.25 8.60
N LYS A 203 -12.25 13.24 8.09
CA LYS A 203 -13.21 12.13 8.21
C LYS A 203 -13.03 11.12 7.09
N VAL A 204 -13.47 9.89 7.32
CA VAL A 204 -13.25 8.77 6.41
C VAL A 204 -14.47 8.50 5.54
N LEU A 205 -14.22 8.00 4.33
CA LEU A 205 -15.22 7.49 3.40
C LEU A 205 -15.91 6.27 4.02
N ASP A 206 -17.20 6.38 4.23
CA ASP A 206 -18.01 5.44 5.01
C ASP A 206 -19.24 5.01 4.19
N ALA A 207 -19.42 3.69 4.05
CA ALA A 207 -20.67 3.14 3.56
C ALA A 207 -21.68 3.06 4.71
N SER A 208 -22.75 3.86 4.64
CA SER A 208 -23.71 4.00 5.75
C SER A 208 -24.59 2.75 5.95
N GLY A 209 -24.47 1.76 5.09
CA GLY A 209 -25.21 0.50 5.11
C GLY A 209 -24.63 -0.50 4.10
N ASN A 210 -25.21 -1.69 4.03
CA ASN A 210 -24.71 -2.81 3.20
C ASN A 210 -25.74 -3.30 2.17
N SER A 211 -26.52 -2.40 1.59
CA SER A 211 -27.47 -2.70 0.53
C SER A 211 -27.05 -2.00 -0.75
N ASN A 212 -27.59 -2.44 -1.89
CA ASN A 212 -27.59 -1.58 -3.06
C ASN A 212 -28.29 -0.28 -2.68
N SER A 213 -27.78 0.86 -3.15
CA SER A 213 -28.19 2.23 -2.79
C SER A 213 -27.82 2.68 -1.37
N SER A 214 -27.12 1.88 -0.58
CA SER A 214 -26.57 2.38 0.68
C SER A 214 -25.63 3.56 0.41
N ASN A 215 -25.81 4.63 1.15
CA ASN A 215 -25.17 5.89 0.83
C ASN A 215 -23.67 5.86 1.16
N ILE A 216 -22.88 6.61 0.42
CA ILE A 216 -21.51 6.94 0.81
C ILE A 216 -21.52 8.31 1.48
N ILE A 217 -20.97 8.36 2.68
CA ILE A 217 -20.87 9.56 3.51
C ILE A 217 -19.43 9.73 3.99
N ILE A 218 -19.13 10.88 4.59
CA ILE A 218 -17.97 10.99 5.46
C ILE A 218 -18.37 10.77 6.92
N TYR A 219 -17.54 10.06 7.68
CA TYR A 219 -17.80 9.82 9.10
C TYR A 219 -16.52 9.84 9.93
N THR A 220 -16.66 10.01 11.25
CA THR A 220 -15.54 9.81 12.19
C THR A 220 -14.96 8.41 12.02
N ASP A 221 -13.63 8.29 11.92
CA ASP A 221 -12.95 6.99 11.83
C ASP A 221 -13.14 6.21 13.13
N TYR A 222 -13.85 5.09 13.04
CA TYR A 222 -14.03 4.12 14.11
C TYR A 222 -13.35 2.80 13.79
N ASN A 223 -12.59 2.71 12.70
CA ASN A 223 -11.96 1.48 12.27
C ASN A 223 -12.93 0.32 12.03
N ASN A 224 -14.15 0.66 11.59
CA ASN A 224 -15.18 -0.31 11.23
C ASN A 224 -15.02 -0.78 9.78
N THR A 225 -15.50 -1.99 9.48
CA THR A 225 -15.38 -2.59 8.13
C THR A 225 -16.11 -1.80 7.04
N ASN A 226 -17.13 -1.01 7.38
CA ASN A 226 -17.82 -0.12 6.43
C ASN A 226 -17.03 1.15 6.08
N GLN A 227 -15.89 1.37 6.76
CA GLN A 227 -14.95 2.48 6.54
C GLN A 227 -13.61 1.98 5.95
N ARG A 228 -13.58 0.72 5.49
CA ARG A 228 -12.40 0.07 4.95
C ARG A 228 -12.69 -0.42 3.54
N TRP A 229 -11.72 -0.24 2.66
CA TRP A 229 -11.88 -0.43 1.23
C TRP A 229 -10.74 -1.29 0.68
N ASN A 230 -11.06 -2.24 -0.20
CA ASN A 230 -10.06 -2.85 -1.06
C ASN A 230 -9.99 -2.03 -2.34
N ILE A 231 -8.82 -1.47 -2.62
CA ILE A 231 -8.54 -0.66 -3.80
C ILE A 231 -7.91 -1.59 -4.83
N ILE A 232 -8.68 -1.94 -5.86
CA ILE A 232 -8.29 -2.94 -6.86
C ILE A 232 -7.98 -2.25 -8.18
N ASN A 233 -6.76 -2.42 -8.67
CA ASN A 233 -6.30 -1.95 -9.96
C ASN A 233 -6.81 -2.87 -11.10
N HIS A 234 -7.32 -2.27 -12.17
CA HIS A 234 -7.82 -2.97 -13.38
C HIS A 234 -6.94 -2.71 -14.62
N GLY A 235 -5.78 -2.08 -14.44
CA GLY A 235 -4.95 -1.55 -15.50
C GLY A 235 -5.41 -0.16 -15.97
N ASN A 236 -4.59 0.50 -16.80
CA ASN A 236 -4.84 1.86 -17.34
C ASN A 236 -5.10 2.94 -16.27
N GLY A 237 -4.58 2.75 -15.05
CA GLY A 237 -4.82 3.66 -13.93
C GLY A 237 -6.28 3.71 -13.48
N GLU A 238 -7.05 2.65 -13.73
CA GLU A 238 -8.46 2.52 -13.31
C GLU A 238 -8.57 1.59 -12.10
N TYR A 239 -9.23 2.06 -11.05
CA TYR A 239 -9.35 1.37 -9.77
C TYR A 239 -10.82 1.19 -9.39
N SER A 240 -11.14 0.10 -8.69
CA SER A 240 -12.42 -0.04 -8.00
C SER A 240 -12.23 -0.01 -6.49
N LEU A 241 -13.21 0.56 -5.79
CA LEU A 241 -13.26 0.64 -4.34
C LEU A 241 -14.27 -0.36 -3.80
N ARG A 242 -13.82 -1.55 -3.39
CA ARG A 242 -14.66 -2.61 -2.83
C ARG A 242 -14.83 -2.39 -1.34
N SER A 243 -16.05 -2.51 -0.82
CA SER A 243 -16.26 -2.38 0.62
C SER A 243 -15.79 -3.62 1.36
N MET A 244 -15.03 -3.46 2.45
CA MET A 244 -14.68 -4.56 3.36
C MET A 244 -15.88 -5.07 4.17
N GLN A 245 -16.97 -4.29 4.28
CA GLN A 245 -18.23 -4.77 4.89
C GLN A 245 -18.93 -5.81 4.00
N ASN A 246 -18.70 -5.75 2.68
CA ASN A 246 -19.12 -6.77 1.72
C ASN A 246 -18.30 -6.64 0.44
N GLU A 247 -17.33 -7.53 0.29
CA GLU A 247 -16.42 -7.54 -0.86
C GLU A 247 -17.10 -7.90 -2.18
N GLY A 248 -18.40 -8.17 -2.18
CA GLY A 248 -19.29 -8.28 -3.33
C GLY A 248 -19.80 -6.91 -3.84
N ARG A 249 -19.57 -5.82 -3.12
CA ARG A 249 -20.06 -4.46 -3.44
C ARG A 249 -18.95 -3.43 -3.58
N ALA A 250 -19.16 -2.46 -4.46
CA ALA A 250 -18.24 -1.37 -4.75
C ALA A 250 -18.92 -0.02 -4.58
N MET A 251 -18.11 1.02 -4.34
CA MET A 251 -18.55 2.39 -4.56
C MET A 251 -18.94 2.57 -6.04
N ASP A 252 -20.07 3.22 -6.26
CA ASP A 252 -20.74 3.35 -7.54
C ASP A 252 -21.25 4.79 -7.72
N THR A 253 -20.96 5.37 -8.88
CA THR A 253 -21.55 6.64 -9.32
C THR A 253 -22.99 6.37 -9.75
N TRP A 254 -23.91 6.73 -8.85
CA TRP A 254 -25.27 6.21 -8.85
C TRP A 254 -26.01 6.49 -10.16
N ASN A 255 -26.71 5.45 -10.64
CA ASN A 255 -27.59 5.52 -11.80
C ASN A 255 -26.92 6.11 -13.05
N TRP A 256 -25.61 5.84 -13.24
CA TRP A 256 -24.85 6.33 -14.39
C TRP A 256 -24.85 7.86 -14.53
N GLY A 257 -25.06 8.60 -13.44
CA GLY A 257 -25.07 10.05 -13.47
C GLY A 257 -23.69 10.63 -13.79
N THR A 258 -23.68 11.72 -14.55
CA THR A 258 -22.47 12.46 -14.94
C THR A 258 -22.58 13.95 -14.64
N GLU A 259 -23.66 14.37 -13.97
CA GLU A 259 -23.95 15.76 -13.61
C GLU A 259 -23.56 16.05 -12.17
N ASN A 260 -23.33 17.34 -11.86
CA ASN A 260 -22.99 17.76 -10.50
C ASN A 260 -24.13 17.39 -9.55
N GLY A 261 -23.79 16.83 -8.39
CA GLY A 261 -24.81 16.30 -7.50
C GLY A 261 -25.02 14.79 -7.61
N THR A 262 -24.43 14.10 -8.60
CA THR A 262 -24.61 12.64 -8.73
C THR A 262 -24.12 11.95 -7.47
N ASN A 263 -24.97 11.11 -6.89
CA ASN A 263 -24.69 10.51 -5.60
C ASN A 263 -23.63 9.39 -5.69
N MET A 264 -22.77 9.25 -4.68
CA MET A 264 -21.96 8.06 -4.50
C MET A 264 -22.70 7.06 -3.60
N ALA A 265 -22.85 5.83 -4.06
CA ALA A 265 -23.55 4.78 -3.33
C ALA A 265 -22.81 3.44 -3.40
N LEU A 266 -23.17 2.49 -2.54
CA LEU A 266 -22.81 1.10 -2.71
C LEU A 266 -23.72 0.41 -3.72
N TYR A 267 -23.10 -0.40 -4.58
CA TYR A 267 -23.82 -1.30 -5.47
C TYR A 267 -23.08 -2.62 -5.62
N ASN A 268 -23.80 -3.68 -5.99
CA ASN A 268 -23.21 -4.95 -6.38
C ASN A 268 -22.15 -4.73 -7.46
N TYR A 269 -21.03 -5.42 -7.34
CA TYR A 269 -20.02 -5.33 -8.37
C TYR A 269 -20.52 -5.85 -9.70
N TRP A 270 -20.15 -5.15 -10.74
CA TRP A 270 -20.24 -5.67 -12.10
C TRP A 270 -19.10 -5.16 -12.98
N GLY A 271 -18.17 -4.37 -12.42
CA GLY A 271 -16.92 -3.96 -13.08
C GLY A 271 -17.06 -2.86 -14.12
N GLY A 272 -18.21 -2.19 -14.18
CA GLY A 272 -18.48 -1.12 -15.12
C GLY A 272 -17.85 0.23 -14.79
N SER A 273 -17.95 1.16 -15.73
CA SER A 273 -17.41 2.52 -15.61
C SER A 273 -17.99 3.34 -14.46
N THR A 274 -19.19 3.01 -13.95
CA THR A 274 -19.74 3.64 -12.74
C THR A 274 -19.01 3.22 -11.46
N GLN A 275 -18.23 2.13 -11.51
CA GLN A 275 -17.52 1.53 -10.37
C GLN A 275 -16.00 1.61 -10.52
N ARG A 276 -15.54 2.37 -11.51
CA ARG A 276 -14.13 2.55 -11.86
C ARG A 276 -13.76 4.01 -11.67
N PHE A 277 -12.58 4.25 -11.12
CA PHE A 277 -12.11 5.57 -10.74
C PHE A 277 -10.65 5.75 -11.13
N HIS A 278 -10.28 6.95 -11.53
CA HIS A 278 -8.89 7.38 -11.62
C HIS A 278 -8.49 8.10 -10.34
N PHE A 279 -7.29 7.81 -9.85
CA PHE A 279 -6.66 8.52 -8.75
C PHE A 279 -5.55 9.38 -9.33
N GLN A 280 -5.65 10.69 -9.17
CA GLN A 280 -4.64 11.64 -9.59
C GLN A 280 -4.09 12.33 -8.34
N GLU A 281 -2.79 12.15 -8.06
CA GLU A 281 -2.14 12.88 -6.98
C GLU A 281 -2.12 14.38 -7.33
N VAL A 282 -2.63 15.21 -6.42
CA VAL A 282 -2.69 16.68 -6.58
C VAL A 282 -1.67 17.38 -5.69
N GLU A 283 -1.33 16.75 -4.58
CA GLU A 283 -0.22 17.08 -3.67
C GLU A 283 0.26 15.78 -3.02
N PRO A 284 1.48 15.70 -2.46
CA PRO A 284 2.00 14.48 -1.85
C PRO A 284 1.02 13.86 -0.84
N GLY A 285 0.52 12.67 -1.12
CA GLY A 285 -0.44 11.93 -0.29
C GLY A 285 -1.90 12.39 -0.38
N TRP A 286 -2.23 13.34 -1.28
CA TRP A 286 -3.57 13.83 -1.52
C TRP A 286 -3.99 13.61 -2.98
N TYR A 287 -5.16 13.01 -3.16
CA TYR A 287 -5.64 12.56 -4.46
C TYR A 287 -6.97 13.21 -4.82
N ARG A 288 -7.10 13.58 -6.09
CA ARG A 288 -8.38 13.72 -6.77
C ARG A 288 -8.84 12.33 -7.19
N ILE A 289 -10.05 11.94 -6.79
CA ILE A 289 -10.70 10.69 -7.22
C ILE A 289 -11.74 11.03 -8.28
N THR A 290 -11.57 10.51 -9.51
CA THR A 290 -12.41 10.84 -10.67
C THR A 290 -13.16 9.60 -11.16
N PRO A 291 -14.50 9.60 -11.20
CA PRO A 291 -15.25 8.49 -11.80
C PRO A 291 -14.96 8.36 -13.29
N VAL A 292 -14.71 7.16 -13.79
CA VAL A 292 -14.45 6.90 -15.21
C VAL A 292 -15.65 7.30 -16.08
N ILE A 293 -16.87 7.10 -15.59
CA ILE A 293 -18.10 7.52 -16.29
C ILE A 293 -18.26 9.05 -16.38
N ALA A 294 -17.62 9.82 -15.50
CA ALA A 294 -17.80 11.27 -15.37
C ALA A 294 -16.43 11.99 -15.25
N PRO A 295 -15.62 12.03 -16.32
CA PRO A 295 -14.22 12.49 -16.27
C PRO A 295 -14.05 13.98 -15.93
N GLU A 296 -15.09 14.79 -16.12
CA GLU A 296 -15.10 16.22 -15.76
C GLU A 296 -15.39 16.46 -14.27
N GLN A 297 -15.74 15.41 -13.53
CA GLN A 297 -16.12 15.48 -12.12
C GLN A 297 -15.07 14.84 -11.21
N CYS A 298 -15.29 14.92 -9.91
CA CYS A 298 -14.52 14.23 -8.89
C CYS A 298 -15.42 13.88 -7.69
N VAL A 299 -14.97 12.95 -6.86
CA VAL A 299 -15.62 12.61 -5.59
C VAL A 299 -15.49 13.80 -4.62
N ASP A 300 -16.62 14.28 -4.12
CA ASP A 300 -16.76 15.51 -3.35
C ASP A 300 -17.56 15.25 -2.07
N ALA A 301 -17.02 15.67 -0.92
CA ALA A 301 -17.77 15.71 0.33
C ALA A 301 -18.54 17.03 0.47
N TYR A 302 -19.88 16.96 0.50
CA TYR A 302 -20.75 18.16 0.54
C TYR A 302 -20.78 18.88 1.90
N GLY A 303 -20.03 18.40 2.88
CA GLY A 303 -19.92 18.99 4.20
C GLY A 303 -18.74 18.40 4.97
N ILE A 304 -18.52 18.87 6.19
CA ILE A 304 -17.40 18.45 7.06
C ILE A 304 -17.83 17.64 8.28
N SER A 305 -19.13 17.50 8.51
CA SER A 305 -19.70 16.80 9.66
C SER A 305 -19.89 15.31 9.38
N SER A 306 -19.85 14.47 10.41
CA SER A 306 -20.16 13.04 10.26
C SER A 306 -21.58 12.87 9.75
N GLY A 307 -21.77 12.06 8.70
CA GLY A 307 -23.05 11.95 7.98
C GLY A 307 -23.19 12.88 6.79
N SER A 308 -22.22 13.76 6.51
CA SER A 308 -22.26 14.59 5.30
C SER A 308 -22.17 13.70 4.06
N ASN A 309 -22.98 14.02 3.06
CA ASN A 309 -23.09 13.25 1.83
C ASN A 309 -21.79 13.30 1.02
N VAL A 310 -21.51 12.22 0.29
CA VAL A 310 -20.48 12.18 -0.75
C VAL A 310 -21.15 12.00 -2.11
N GLY A 311 -20.82 12.87 -3.05
CA GLY A 311 -21.31 12.81 -4.42
C GLY A 311 -20.22 13.19 -5.40
N THR A 312 -20.60 13.54 -6.62
CA THR A 312 -19.68 14.07 -7.63
C THR A 312 -19.91 15.55 -7.88
N TRP A 313 -18.81 16.26 -8.11
CA TRP A 313 -18.84 17.67 -8.49
C TRP A 313 -17.69 18.00 -9.44
N THR A 314 -17.88 19.02 -10.27
CA THR A 314 -16.81 19.57 -11.12
C THR A 314 -15.59 19.90 -10.26
N TRP A 315 -14.41 19.50 -10.71
CA TRP A 315 -13.16 19.80 -10.02
C TRP A 315 -12.90 21.30 -9.97
N TRP A 316 -12.73 21.84 -8.76
CA TRP A 316 -12.30 23.22 -8.52
C TRP A 316 -11.13 23.31 -7.54
N GLY A 317 -10.59 22.16 -7.08
CA GLY A 317 -9.39 22.08 -6.27
C GLY A 317 -9.60 22.26 -4.76
N GLY A 318 -10.85 22.26 -4.30
CA GLY A 318 -11.17 22.39 -2.88
C GLY A 318 -10.68 21.23 -2.02
N ASP A 319 -10.36 21.49 -0.76
CA ASP A 319 -9.97 20.45 0.21
C ASP A 319 -11.05 19.38 0.38
N ASN A 320 -12.33 19.70 0.14
CA ASN A 320 -13.42 18.73 0.19
C ASN A 320 -13.43 17.76 -1.02
N GLN A 321 -12.63 18.03 -2.06
CA GLN A 321 -12.44 17.18 -3.25
C GLN A 321 -11.13 16.38 -3.22
N GLN A 322 -10.35 16.55 -2.14
CA GLN A 322 -9.04 15.92 -1.98
C GLN A 322 -9.10 14.84 -0.90
N TRP A 323 -8.52 13.69 -1.22
CA TRP A 323 -8.63 12.49 -0.41
C TRP A 323 -7.25 11.89 -0.15
N GLY A 324 -6.94 11.60 1.11
CA GLY A 324 -5.77 10.83 1.50
C GLY A 324 -6.10 9.35 1.64
N ILE A 325 -5.06 8.51 1.57
CA ILE A 325 -5.17 7.04 1.67
C ILE A 325 -4.16 6.56 2.71
N ARG A 326 -4.56 5.66 3.60
CA ARG A 326 -3.67 5.00 4.59
C ARG A 326 -4.21 3.64 5.00
#